data_AF-A0A4R7FV99-F1
#
_entry.id   AF-A0A4R7FV99-F1
#
_cell.length_a   1.000
_cell.length_b   1.000
_cell.length_c   1.000
_cell.angle_alpha   90.00
_cell.angle_beta   90.00
_cell.angle_gamma   90.00
#
_symmetry.space_group_name_H-M   'P 1'
#
loop_
_entity.id
_entity.type
_entity.pdbx_description
1 polymer ?
#
loop_
_entity_poly.entity_id
_entity_poly.type
_entity_poly.pdbx_seq_one_letter_code
_entity_poly.pdbx_strand_id
1 'polypeptide(L)'
;MSLPAAWIDKIFTKLTLAYGRDFLGRWEGIDLNAVKSDWAHELAGFERFPEGIAHALTHLDPAKPPTVFQFRDLARKSPRAEDKQLPAPAASPAVVAEQLKRLAPMLKRLEPRADKAWAHTILSRVRAGEKLNPTTVRFAREAVGDKQLLEAQ
;
A
#
# COMPACT_ATOMS: atom_id res chain seq x y z
N MET A 1 -32.27 -0.48 10.46
CA MET A 1 -32.23 0.81 9.75
C MET A 1 -32.17 0.54 8.26
N SER A 2 -32.81 1.35 7.44
CA SER A 2 -32.81 1.24 5.97
C SER A 2 -32.24 2.52 5.36
N LEU A 3 -31.67 2.44 4.15
CA LEU A 3 -31.22 3.61 3.43
C LEU A 3 -32.41 4.55 3.13
N PRO A 4 -32.25 5.89 3.21
CA PRO A 4 -33.33 6.82 2.89
C PRO A 4 -33.90 6.61 1.47
N ALA A 5 -35.23 6.65 1.34
CA ALA A 5 -35.92 6.40 0.08
C ALA A 5 -35.42 7.31 -1.07
N ALA A 6 -35.14 8.58 -0.77
CA ALA A 6 -34.61 9.54 -1.74
C ALA A 6 -33.26 9.11 -2.36
N TRP A 7 -32.43 8.34 -1.63
CA TRP A 7 -31.18 7.81 -2.17
C TRP A 7 -31.44 6.62 -3.10
N ILE A 8 -32.35 5.74 -2.72
CA ILE A 8 -32.78 4.62 -3.55
C ILE A 8 -33.38 5.13 -4.87
N ASP A 9 -34.21 6.17 -4.84
CA ASP A 9 -34.78 6.76 -6.05
C ASP A 9 -33.70 7.32 -6.99
N LYS A 10 -32.65 7.93 -6.45
CA LYS A 10 -31.49 8.41 -7.23
C LYS A 10 -30.70 7.25 -7.84
N ILE A 11 -30.48 6.17 -7.08
CA ILE A 11 -29.81 4.96 -7.58
C ILE A 11 -30.63 4.33 -8.71
N PHE A 12 -31.93 4.13 -8.51
CA PHE A 12 -32.82 3.55 -9.51
C PHE A 12 -32.91 4.44 -10.76
N THR A 13 -32.97 5.76 -10.59
CA THR A 13 -32.91 6.71 -11.72
C THR A 13 -31.61 6.52 -12.50
N LYS A 14 -30.45 6.48 -11.83
CA LYS A 14 -29.15 6.33 -12.51
C LYS A 14 -29.01 4.97 -13.22
N LEU A 15 -29.44 3.88 -12.59
CA LEU A 15 -29.40 2.53 -13.19
C LEU A 15 -30.36 2.42 -14.38
N THR A 16 -31.55 3.01 -14.28
CA THR A 16 -32.50 3.08 -15.39
C THR A 16 -31.94 3.90 -16.56
N LEU A 17 -31.22 5.00 -16.30
CA LEU A 17 -30.58 5.78 -17.37
C LEU A 17 -29.40 5.04 -18.01
N ALA A 18 -28.66 4.22 -17.24
CA ALA A 18 -27.50 3.49 -17.75
C ALA A 18 -27.88 2.25 -18.57
N TYR A 19 -28.92 1.52 -18.13
CA TYR A 19 -29.28 0.20 -18.69
C TYR A 19 -30.64 0.19 -19.41
N GLY A 20 -31.42 1.27 -19.31
CA GLY A 20 -32.74 1.37 -19.91
C GLY A 20 -33.68 0.24 -19.44
N ARG A 21 -34.33 -0.39 -20.43
CA ARG A 21 -35.30 -1.47 -20.22
C ARG A 21 -34.70 -2.67 -19.49
N ASP A 22 -33.42 -2.97 -19.68
CA ASP A 22 -32.80 -4.19 -19.13
C ASP A 22 -32.73 -4.19 -17.60
N PHE A 23 -32.69 -3.00 -16.98
CA PHE A 23 -32.75 -2.89 -15.52
C PHE A 23 -34.18 -3.05 -15.02
N LEU A 24 -35.13 -2.31 -15.61
CA LEU A 24 -36.53 -2.32 -15.16
C LEU A 24 -37.24 -3.64 -15.47
N GLY A 25 -36.92 -4.28 -16.60
CA GLY A 25 -37.52 -5.55 -17.02
C GLY A 25 -37.28 -6.71 -16.05
N ARG A 26 -36.27 -6.61 -15.16
CA ARG A 26 -36.03 -7.61 -14.11
C ARG A 26 -37.13 -7.67 -13.06
N TRP A 27 -37.86 -6.58 -12.92
CA TRP A 27 -38.89 -6.39 -11.90
C TRP A 27 -40.28 -6.31 -12.53
N GLU A 28 -40.42 -6.72 -13.80
CA GLU A 28 -41.69 -6.76 -14.50
C GLU A 28 -42.66 -7.72 -13.78
N GLY A 29 -43.86 -7.23 -13.45
CA GLY A 29 -44.84 -7.98 -12.66
C GLY A 29 -44.63 -7.95 -11.15
N ILE A 30 -43.61 -7.24 -10.64
CA ILE A 30 -43.34 -7.05 -9.21
C ILE A 30 -43.64 -5.61 -8.81
N ASP A 31 -44.18 -5.38 -7.61
CA ASP A 31 -44.32 -4.03 -7.07
C ASP A 31 -42.94 -3.38 -6.89
N LEU A 32 -42.68 -2.33 -7.67
CA LEU A 32 -41.42 -1.61 -7.65
C LEU A 32 -41.14 -0.97 -6.28
N ASN A 33 -42.17 -0.61 -5.51
CA ASN A 33 -41.99 -0.08 -4.17
C ASN A 33 -41.48 -1.15 -3.19
N ALA A 34 -41.92 -2.40 -3.34
CA ALA A 34 -41.39 -3.53 -2.59
C ALA A 34 -39.91 -3.77 -2.95
N VAL A 35 -39.56 -3.72 -4.24
CA VAL A 35 -38.16 -3.85 -4.70
C VAL A 35 -37.28 -2.72 -4.15
N LYS A 36 -37.75 -1.47 -4.19
CA LYS A 36 -37.03 -0.32 -3.62
C LYS A 36 -36.86 -0.46 -2.11
N SER A 37 -37.86 -0.99 -1.41
CA SER A 37 -37.81 -1.23 0.04
C SER A 37 -36.78 -2.30 0.40
N ASP A 38 -36.70 -3.38 -0.40
CA ASP A 38 -35.66 -4.40 -0.28
C ASP A 38 -34.26 -3.82 -0.53
N TRP A 39 -34.10 -3.03 -1.59
CA TRP A 39 -32.84 -2.31 -1.83
C TRP A 39 -32.45 -1.37 -0.70
N ALA A 40 -33.42 -0.66 -0.11
CA ALA A 40 -33.19 0.21 1.04
C ALA A 40 -32.68 -0.60 2.25
N HIS A 41 -33.22 -1.80 2.47
CA HIS A 41 -32.79 -2.68 3.54
C HIS A 41 -31.37 -3.22 3.30
N GLU A 42 -31.10 -3.74 2.11
CA GLU A 42 -29.81 -4.34 1.76
C GLU A 42 -28.65 -3.33 1.71
N LEU A 43 -28.96 -2.07 1.38
CA LEU A 43 -28.00 -0.96 1.37
C LEU A 43 -28.00 -0.17 2.68
N ALA A 44 -28.58 -0.71 3.75
CA ALA A 44 -28.50 -0.10 5.06
C ALA A 44 -27.05 0.14 5.52
N GLY A 45 -26.82 1.25 6.23
CA GLY A 45 -25.50 1.61 6.76
C GLY A 45 -24.62 2.41 5.81
N PHE A 46 -24.88 2.40 4.51
CA PHE A 46 -24.18 3.29 3.55
C PHE A 46 -24.54 4.76 3.71
N GLU A 47 -25.55 5.10 4.51
CA GLU A 47 -25.80 6.48 4.96
C GLU A 47 -24.59 7.09 5.69
N ARG A 48 -23.78 6.26 6.36
CA ARG A 48 -22.55 6.66 7.05
C ARG A 48 -21.31 6.62 6.13
N PHE A 49 -21.48 6.11 4.92
CA PHE A 49 -20.42 5.92 3.94
C PHE A 49 -20.98 6.09 2.49
N PRO A 50 -21.42 7.31 2.14
CA PRO A 50 -21.95 7.61 0.80
C PRO A 50 -20.96 7.33 -0.33
N GLU A 51 -19.66 7.42 -0.05
CA GLU A 51 -18.58 7.17 -1.00
C GLU A 51 -18.62 5.74 -1.54
N GLY A 52 -19.12 4.78 -0.74
CA GLY A 52 -19.38 3.41 -1.18
C GLY A 52 -20.37 3.35 -2.34
N ILE A 53 -21.51 4.04 -2.20
CA ILE A 53 -22.53 4.10 -3.27
C ILE A 53 -21.97 4.83 -4.49
N ALA A 54 -21.25 5.93 -4.30
CA ALA A 54 -20.61 6.65 -5.40
C ALA A 54 -19.63 5.77 -6.18
N HIS A 55 -18.81 4.99 -5.46
CA HIS A 55 -17.88 4.03 -6.06
C HIS A 55 -18.60 2.93 -6.85
N ALA A 56 -19.70 2.38 -6.32
CA ALA A 56 -20.49 1.38 -7.04
C ALA A 56 -21.03 1.92 -8.37
N LEU A 57 -21.53 3.16 -8.37
CA LEU A 57 -22.10 3.80 -9.57
C LEU A 57 -21.05 4.10 -10.67
N THR A 58 -19.77 4.19 -10.33
CA THR A 58 -18.67 4.40 -11.31
C THR A 58 -18.05 3.10 -11.80
N HIS A 59 -18.26 1.98 -11.09
CA HIS A 59 -17.69 0.67 -11.41
C HIS A 59 -18.75 -0.35 -11.86
N LEU A 60 -19.82 0.15 -12.47
CA LEU A 60 -20.90 -0.64 -13.04
C LEU A 60 -20.43 -1.40 -14.29
N ASP A 61 -20.84 -2.67 -14.44
CA ASP A 61 -20.61 -3.45 -15.66
C ASP A 61 -21.43 -2.84 -16.82
N PRO A 62 -20.81 -2.43 -17.95
CA PRO A 62 -21.54 -1.82 -19.05
C PRO A 62 -22.51 -2.77 -19.76
N ALA A 63 -22.31 -4.10 -19.66
CA ALA A 63 -23.10 -5.07 -20.41
C ALA A 63 -24.37 -5.52 -19.69
N LYS A 64 -24.38 -5.52 -18.34
CA LYS A 64 -25.46 -6.12 -17.56
C LYS A 64 -25.83 -5.29 -16.32
N PRO A 65 -27.12 -5.01 -16.09
CA PRO A 65 -27.53 -4.32 -14.87
C PRO A 65 -27.21 -5.15 -13.61
N PRO A 66 -26.83 -4.52 -12.49
CA PRO A 66 -26.58 -5.22 -11.24
C PRO A 66 -27.88 -5.58 -10.51
N THR A 67 -27.84 -6.66 -9.73
CA THR A 67 -28.80 -6.91 -8.63
C THR A 67 -28.39 -6.11 -7.38
N VAL A 68 -29.26 -6.04 -6.38
CA VAL A 68 -28.96 -5.35 -5.10
C VAL A 68 -27.69 -5.89 -4.44
N PHE A 69 -27.51 -7.22 -4.44
CA PHE A 69 -26.35 -7.86 -3.83
C PHE A 69 -25.05 -7.52 -4.57
N GLN A 70 -25.09 -7.54 -5.90
CA GLN A 70 -23.95 -7.15 -6.74
C GLN A 70 -23.60 -5.68 -6.55
N PHE A 71 -24.60 -4.81 -6.49
CA PHE A 71 -24.41 -3.38 -6.24
C PHE A 71 -23.79 -3.14 -4.85
N ARG A 72 -24.30 -3.82 -3.82
CA ARG A 72 -23.78 -3.78 -2.45
C ARG A 72 -22.32 -4.25 -2.39
N ASP A 73 -21.98 -5.30 -3.11
CA ASP A 73 -20.61 -5.83 -3.13
C ASP A 73 -19.65 -4.85 -3.85
N LEU A 74 -20.09 -4.20 -4.91
CA LEU A 74 -19.33 -3.10 -5.54
C LEU A 74 -19.14 -1.91 -4.59
N ALA A 75 -20.17 -1.56 -3.82
CA ALA A 75 -20.10 -0.46 -2.86
C ALA A 75 -19.14 -0.77 -1.70
N ARG A 76 -19.07 -2.04 -1.26
CA ARG A 76 -18.14 -2.51 -0.22
C ARG A 76 -16.68 -2.52 -0.66
N LYS A 77 -16.41 -2.63 -1.96
CA LYS A 77 -15.05 -2.57 -2.53
C LYS A 77 -14.48 -1.15 -2.57
N SER A 78 -15.28 -0.13 -2.25
CA SER A 78 -14.80 1.25 -2.20
C SER A 78 -13.62 1.37 -1.23
N PRO A 79 -12.50 1.98 -1.66
CA PRO A 79 -11.38 2.27 -0.78
C PRO A 79 -11.86 3.08 0.42
N ARG A 80 -11.71 2.54 1.62
CA ARG A 80 -11.98 3.31 2.84
C ARG A 80 -10.88 4.34 3.00
N ALA A 81 -11.26 5.58 3.30
CA ALA A 81 -10.30 6.58 3.74
C ALA A 81 -9.52 6.00 4.91
N GLU A 82 -8.19 6.16 4.90
CA GLU A 82 -7.37 5.71 6.02
C GLU A 82 -7.87 6.41 7.28
N ASP A 83 -8.36 5.62 8.24
CA ASP A 83 -8.77 6.14 9.53
C ASP A 83 -7.58 6.89 10.13
N LYS A 84 -7.81 8.09 10.66
CA LYS A 84 -6.78 8.84 11.38
C LYS A 84 -6.28 7.96 12.52
N GLN A 85 -5.06 7.43 12.37
CA GLN A 85 -4.46 6.60 13.38
C GLN A 85 -4.33 7.41 14.67
N LEU A 86 -4.74 6.81 15.78
CA LEU A 86 -4.42 7.36 17.09
C LEU A 86 -2.89 7.45 17.20
N PRO A 87 -2.35 8.50 17.83
CA PRO A 87 -0.92 8.56 18.08
C PRO A 87 -0.51 7.30 18.86
N ALA A 88 0.58 6.66 18.41
CA ALA A 88 1.11 5.50 19.13
C ALA A 88 1.39 5.89 20.60
N PRO A 89 1.08 5.01 21.57
CA PRO A 89 1.39 5.28 22.96
C PRO A 89 2.91 5.51 23.10
N ALA A 90 3.29 6.57 23.81
CA ALA A 90 4.70 6.83 24.07
C ALA A 90 5.30 5.63 24.83
N ALA A 91 6.34 5.02 24.27
CA ALA A 91 7.04 3.94 24.95
C ALA A 91 7.63 4.47 26.27
N SER A 92 7.56 3.65 27.33
CA SER A 92 8.15 4.05 28.61
C SER A 92 9.67 4.26 28.45
N PRO A 93 10.28 5.24 29.13
CA PRO A 93 11.71 5.51 29.03
C PRO A 93 12.58 4.28 29.32
N ALA A 94 12.13 3.39 30.21
CA ALA A 94 12.80 2.14 30.54
C ALA A 94 12.89 1.18 29.35
N VAL A 95 11.79 0.98 28.62
CA VAL A 95 11.73 0.12 27.43
C VAL A 95 12.60 0.69 26.32
N VAL A 96 12.55 2.01 26.10
CA VAL A 96 13.40 2.68 25.10
C VAL A 96 14.88 2.48 25.42
N ALA A 97 15.29 2.69 26.67
CA ALA A 97 16.67 2.51 27.09
C ALA A 97 17.15 1.06 26.92
N GLU A 98 16.31 0.07 27.22
CA GLU A 98 16.63 -1.34 27.01
C GLU A 98 16.82 -1.67 25.53
N GLN A 99 15.92 -1.21 24.65
CA GLN A 99 16.05 -1.44 23.22
C GLN A 99 17.29 -0.73 22.64
N LEU A 100 17.59 0.49 23.07
CA LEU A 100 18.81 1.19 22.66
C LEU A 100 20.08 0.44 23.09
N LYS A 101 20.11 -0.13 24.31
CA LYS A 101 21.22 -0.98 24.76
C LYS A 101 21.38 -2.22 23.87
N ARG A 102 20.27 -2.85 23.48
CA ARG A 102 20.28 -4.01 22.58
C ARG A 102 20.82 -3.67 21.19
N LEU A 103 20.53 -2.47 20.69
CA LEU A 103 20.96 -2.00 19.37
C LEU A 103 22.38 -1.42 19.35
N ALA A 104 22.90 -0.95 20.48
CA ALA A 104 24.24 -0.37 20.61
C ALA A 104 25.38 -1.18 19.95
N PRO A 105 25.50 -2.52 20.13
CA PRO A 105 26.57 -3.28 19.48
C PRO A 105 26.41 -3.37 17.95
N MET A 106 25.19 -3.29 17.42
CA MET A 106 24.95 -3.27 15.97
C MET A 106 25.34 -1.91 15.38
N LEU A 107 24.96 -0.83 16.05
CA LEU A 107 25.36 0.53 15.65
C LEU A 107 26.87 0.70 15.66
N LYS A 108 27.56 0.18 16.68
CA LYS A 108 29.04 0.19 16.76
C LYS A 108 29.72 -0.54 15.59
N ARG A 109 29.06 -1.53 14.97
CA ARG A 109 29.60 -2.24 13.78
C ARG A 109 29.42 -1.45 12.49
N LEU A 110 28.46 -0.53 12.46
CA LEU A 110 28.13 0.33 11.32
C LEU A 110 28.96 1.62 11.31
N GLU A 111 29.62 1.96 12.42
CA GLU A 111 30.55 3.08 12.51
C GLU A 111 31.58 3.02 11.36
N PRO A 112 31.69 4.08 10.53
CA PRO A 112 32.67 4.15 9.46
C PRO A 112 34.06 3.92 10.02
N ARG A 113 34.73 2.86 9.56
CA ARG A 113 36.12 2.63 9.93
C ARG A 113 36.98 3.69 9.24
N ALA A 114 37.48 4.63 10.03
CA ALA A 114 38.34 5.71 9.55
C ALA A 114 39.75 5.23 9.13
N ASP A 115 40.09 3.97 9.40
CA ASP A 115 41.39 3.42 9.06
C ASP A 115 41.41 2.79 7.66
N LYS A 116 42.50 3.02 6.94
CA LYS A 116 42.81 2.34 5.66
C LYS A 116 43.18 0.86 5.86
N ALA A 117 42.79 0.25 6.99
CA ALA A 117 43.11 -1.12 7.36
C ALA A 117 42.58 -2.13 6.34
N TRP A 118 41.43 -1.84 5.72
CA TRP A 118 40.88 -2.62 4.62
C TRP A 118 41.85 -2.69 3.42
N ALA A 119 42.49 -1.56 3.08
CA ALA A 119 43.41 -1.47 1.96
C ALA A 119 44.71 -2.23 2.25
N HIS A 120 45.28 -2.06 3.44
CA HIS A 120 46.45 -2.84 3.88
C HIS A 120 46.19 -4.36 3.87
N THR A 121 44.98 -4.77 4.30
CA THR A 121 44.58 -6.19 4.29
C THR A 121 44.55 -6.75 2.86
N ILE A 122 43.94 -6.02 1.91
CA ILE A 122 43.91 -6.43 0.50
C ILE A 122 45.33 -6.56 -0.07
N LEU A 123 46.20 -5.58 0.19
CA LEU A 123 47.58 -5.61 -0.31
C LEU A 123 48.39 -6.76 0.31
N SER A 124 48.16 -7.10 1.57
CA SER A 124 48.82 -8.26 2.22
C SER A 124 48.43 -9.58 1.56
N ARG A 125 47.16 -9.74 1.18
CA ARG A 125 46.64 -10.93 0.48
C ARG A 125 47.22 -11.08 -0.93
N VAL A 126 47.30 -9.97 -1.66
CA VAL A 126 47.97 -9.93 -2.97
C VAL A 126 49.46 -10.29 -2.84
N ARG A 127 50.16 -9.76 -1.83
CA ARG A 127 51.56 -10.13 -1.55
C ARG A 127 51.73 -11.60 -1.18
N ALA A 128 50.73 -12.20 -0.54
CA ALA A 128 50.70 -13.64 -0.25
C ALA A 128 50.37 -14.51 -1.49
N GLY A 129 50.21 -13.91 -2.68
CA GLY A 129 49.96 -14.63 -3.93
C GLY A 129 48.48 -14.85 -4.26
N GLU A 130 47.56 -14.29 -3.48
CA GLU A 130 46.13 -14.42 -3.75
C GLU A 130 45.72 -13.54 -4.94
N LYS A 131 45.05 -14.15 -5.94
CA LYS A 131 44.51 -13.44 -7.10
C LYS A 131 43.16 -12.80 -6.76
N LEU A 132 43.19 -11.51 -6.44
CA LEU A 132 41.99 -10.70 -6.19
C LEU A 132 41.58 -9.88 -7.44
N ASN A 133 40.35 -9.37 -7.44
CA ASN A 133 39.84 -8.52 -8.52
C ASN A 133 40.78 -7.30 -8.75
N PRO A 134 41.24 -7.05 -9.99
CA PRO A 134 42.14 -5.94 -10.31
C PRO A 134 41.66 -4.57 -9.84
N THR A 135 40.35 -4.29 -9.91
CA THR A 135 39.76 -3.01 -9.46
C THR A 135 39.87 -2.84 -7.96
N THR A 136 39.65 -3.91 -7.19
CA THR A 136 39.79 -3.91 -5.72
C THR A 136 41.25 -3.65 -5.30
N VAL A 137 42.21 -4.22 -6.03
CA VAL A 137 43.65 -4.00 -5.78
C VAL A 137 44.03 -2.56 -6.13
N ARG A 138 43.54 -2.01 -7.24
CA ARG A 138 43.78 -0.62 -7.63
C ARG A 138 43.30 0.35 -6.54
N PHE A 139 42.05 0.22 -6.11
CA PHE A 139 41.49 1.09 -5.08
C PHE A 139 42.21 0.96 -3.73
N ALA A 140 42.67 -0.24 -3.36
CA ALA A 140 43.48 -0.41 -2.16
C ALA A 140 44.84 0.32 -2.26
N ARG A 141 45.51 0.25 -3.42
CA ARG A 141 46.78 0.96 -3.65
C ARG A 141 46.61 2.48 -3.66
N GLU A 142 45.58 2.99 -4.33
CA GLU A 142 45.21 4.41 -4.34
C GLU A 142 44.91 4.92 -2.91
N ALA A 143 44.15 4.13 -2.14
CA ALA A 143 43.81 4.49 -0.76
C ALA A 143 45.05 4.64 0.13
N VAL A 144 46.07 3.79 0.00
CA VAL A 144 47.31 3.89 0.82
C VAL A 144 48.36 4.83 0.23
N GLY A 145 48.15 5.39 -0.97
CA GLY A 145 49.08 6.31 -1.63
C GLY A 145 50.33 5.63 -2.19
N ASP A 146 50.22 4.36 -2.63
CA ASP A 146 51.35 3.61 -3.18
C ASP A 146 51.75 4.16 -4.57
N LYS A 147 52.91 4.82 -4.65
CA LYS A 147 53.40 5.53 -5.85
C LYS A 147 53.78 4.61 -7.01
N GLN A 148 53.93 3.30 -6.81
CA GLN A 148 54.29 2.36 -7.88
C GLN A 148 53.22 2.20 -8.97
N LEU A 149 52.01 2.73 -8.77
CA LEU A 149 50.95 2.76 -9.80
C LEU A 149 50.90 4.06 -10.62
N LEU A 150 51.53 5.14 -10.17
CA LEU A 150 51.45 6.43 -10.87
C LEU A 150 52.35 6.51 -12.12
N GLU A 151 53.23 5.53 -12.30
CA GLU A 151 54.22 5.48 -13.39
C GLU A 151 53.86 4.45 -14.49
N ALA A 152 52.75 3.73 -14.36
CA ALA A 152 52.34 2.67 -15.29
C ALA A 152 51.04 2.98 -16.06
N GLN A 153 50.67 4.27 -16.19
CA GLN A 153 49.58 4.74 -17.04
C GLN A 153 50.12 5.46 -18.27
#